data_AF-A0A9Q3H746-F1
#
_entry.id   AF-A0A9Q3H746-F1
#
_cell.length_a   1.000
_cell.length_b   1.000
_cell.length_c   1.000
_cell.angle_alpha   90.00
_cell.angle_beta   90.00
_cell.angle_gamma   90.00
#
_symmetry.space_group_name_H-M   'P 1'
#
loop_
_entity.id
_entity.type
_entity.pdbx_description
1 polymer ?
#
loop_
_entity_poly.entity_id
_entity_poly.type
_entity_poly.pdbx_seq_one_letter_code
_entity_poly.pdbx_strand_id
1 'polypeptide(L)'
;MEDPKHPWETINMDWVTGLVPGGKENLNACSIIVDRFSKSMRCLPCHKEDTAMDTALLFWNSIISTCGVPKIIISDKDPKFKPEFWKNLYDMLDTKLAFSTAYHPQTDGLAERMIQTMEDILRIFCAYGLEYKDHERYTHDWVTL
;
A
#
# COMPACT_ATOMS: atom_id res chain seq x y z
N MET A 1 -12.56 -7.50 15.69
CA MET A 1 -11.09 -7.48 15.78
C MET A 1 -10.73 -6.58 16.94
N GLU A 2 -9.73 -6.94 17.74
CA GLU A 2 -9.24 -6.04 18.79
C GLU A 2 -8.50 -4.87 18.13
N ASP A 3 -8.60 -3.68 18.69
CA ASP A 3 -7.85 -2.53 18.20
C ASP A 3 -6.33 -2.77 18.40
N PRO A 4 -5.48 -2.37 17.44
CA PRO A 4 -4.05 -2.55 17.57
C PRO A 4 -3.52 -1.79 18.81
N LYS A 5 -2.51 -2.34 19.47
CA LYS A 5 -1.93 -1.75 20.69
C LYS A 5 -0.62 -1.01 20.41
N HIS A 6 0.04 -1.36 19.31
CA HIS A 6 1.28 -0.75 18.87
C HIS A 6 1.23 -0.36 17.39
N PRO A 7 2.03 0.65 16.98
CA PRO A 7 2.21 1.02 15.58
C PRO A 7 2.57 -0.19 14.72
N TRP A 8 2.00 -0.26 13.53
CA TRP A 8 2.29 -1.26 12.48
C TRP A 8 1.90 -2.70 12.81
N GLU A 9 1.20 -2.95 13.93
CA GLU A 9 0.70 -4.30 14.23
C GLU A 9 -0.42 -4.74 13.29
N THR A 10 -1.30 -3.80 12.91
CA THR A 10 -2.37 -4.05 11.95
C THR A 10 -2.32 -2.99 10.87
N ILE A 11 -2.20 -3.42 9.62
CA ILE A 11 -2.15 -2.54 8.47
C ILE A 11 -3.30 -2.80 7.51
N ASN A 12 -3.78 -1.76 6.85
CA ASN A 12 -4.66 -1.85 5.70
C ASN A 12 -3.82 -1.59 4.45
N MET A 13 -4.01 -2.40 3.42
CA MET A 13 -3.17 -2.38 2.24
C MET A 13 -4.02 -2.50 0.98
N ASP A 14 -3.75 -1.65 -0.01
CA ASP A 14 -4.45 -1.66 -1.28
C ASP A 14 -3.53 -1.24 -2.45
N TRP A 15 -3.96 -1.48 -3.69
CA TRP A 15 -3.20 -1.14 -4.89
C TRP A 15 -3.99 -0.24 -5.82
N VAL A 16 -3.36 0.86 -6.18
CA VAL A 16 -3.79 1.69 -7.29
C VAL A 16 -3.02 1.26 -8.52
N THR A 17 -3.72 0.92 -9.59
CA THR A 17 -3.12 0.41 -10.83
C THR A 17 -3.63 1.15 -12.05
N GLY A 18 -2.91 1.05 -13.16
CA GLY A 18 -3.24 1.76 -14.39
C GLY A 18 -2.98 3.26 -14.27
N LEU A 19 -2.01 3.64 -13.44
CA LEU A 19 -1.51 5.00 -13.37
C LEU A 19 -0.70 5.29 -14.64
N VAL A 20 -0.63 6.57 -15.01
CA VAL A 20 0.25 7.01 -16.11
C VAL A 20 1.70 6.69 -15.70
N PRO A 21 2.52 6.10 -16.60
CA PRO A 21 3.90 5.80 -16.29
C PRO A 21 4.66 7.01 -15.73
N GLY A 22 5.20 6.86 -14.53
CA GLY A 22 5.91 7.91 -13.81
C GLY A 22 7.34 7.53 -13.43
N GLY A 23 8.18 8.55 -13.23
CA GLY A 23 9.58 8.44 -12.88
C GLY A 23 10.45 7.88 -14.00
N LYS A 24 11.75 7.74 -13.70
CA LYS A 24 12.73 7.15 -14.64
C LYS A 24 12.44 5.68 -14.97
N GLU A 25 11.83 4.97 -14.02
CA GLU A 25 11.53 3.54 -14.10
C GLU A 25 10.15 3.25 -14.74
N ASN A 26 9.39 4.27 -15.17
CA ASN A 26 8.07 4.12 -15.78
C ASN A 26 7.09 3.30 -14.93
N LEU A 27 7.07 3.55 -13.62
CA LEU A 27 6.19 2.90 -12.67
C LEU A 27 4.74 3.26 -13.01
N ASN A 28 3.80 2.32 -12.88
CA ASN A 28 2.42 2.47 -13.35
C ASN A 28 1.38 1.96 -12.32
N ALA A 29 1.84 1.67 -11.11
CA ALA A 29 1.03 1.27 -9.97
C ALA A 29 1.64 1.78 -8.66
N CYS A 30 0.83 1.80 -7.60
CA CYS A 30 1.27 2.17 -6.26
C CYS A 30 0.57 1.27 -5.24
N SER A 31 1.33 0.70 -4.30
CA SER A 31 0.76 0.07 -3.12
C SER A 31 0.62 1.09 -2.00
N ILE A 32 -0.59 1.25 -1.47
CA ILE A 32 -0.90 2.14 -0.36
C ILE A 32 -1.05 1.29 0.90
N ILE A 33 -0.31 1.63 1.94
CA ILE A 33 -0.31 0.92 3.21
C ILE A 33 -0.59 1.92 4.32
N VAL A 34 -1.60 1.65 5.14
CA VAL A 34 -2.00 2.49 6.26
C VAL A 34 -1.92 1.70 7.55
N ASP A 35 -1.15 2.21 8.51
CA ASP A 35 -1.12 1.69 9.88
C ASP A 35 -2.41 2.06 10.62
N ARG A 36 -3.13 1.06 11.14
CA ARG A 36 -4.37 1.28 11.87
C ARG A 36 -4.15 1.96 13.22
N PHE A 37 -2.98 1.83 13.85
CA PHE A 37 -2.73 2.45 15.15
C PHE A 37 -2.44 3.94 15.01
N SER A 38 -1.35 4.29 14.31
CA SER A 38 -0.87 5.68 14.19
C SER A 38 -1.54 6.49 13.09
N LYS A 39 -2.25 5.83 12.16
CA LYS A 39 -2.73 6.43 10.90
C LYS A 39 -1.61 6.89 9.98
N SER A 40 -0.37 6.43 10.21
CA SER A 40 0.73 6.66 9.27
C SER A 40 0.48 5.89 7.98
N MET A 41 0.81 6.51 6.85
CA MET A 41 0.65 5.94 5.52
C MET A 41 2.00 5.83 4.81
N ARG A 42 2.16 4.79 3.99
CA ARG A 42 3.25 4.65 3.03
C ARG A 42 2.69 4.36 1.65
N CYS A 43 3.19 5.08 0.67
CA CYS A 43 2.97 4.82 -0.75
C CYS A 43 4.22 4.16 -1.31
N LEU A 44 4.06 3.00 -1.94
CA LEU A 44 5.14 2.23 -2.55
C LEU A 44 4.89 2.14 -4.06
N PRO A 45 5.48 3.07 -4.85
CA PRO A 45 5.42 3.01 -6.31
C PRO A 45 6.00 1.71 -6.85
N CYS A 46 5.33 1.11 -7.82
CA CYS A 46 5.64 -0.23 -8.34
C CYS A 46 5.12 -0.42 -9.78
N HIS A 47 5.39 -1.57 -10.37
CA HIS A 47 4.80 -1.95 -11.66
C HIS A 47 3.55 -2.80 -11.43
N LYS A 48 2.55 -2.60 -12.29
CA LYS A 48 1.34 -3.41 -12.28
C LYS A 48 1.66 -4.87 -12.58
N GLU A 49 2.71 -5.07 -13.38
CA GLU A 49 3.23 -6.34 -13.86
C GLU A 49 4.19 -7.02 -12.87
N ASP A 50 4.49 -6.39 -11.73
CA ASP A 50 5.38 -6.95 -10.72
C ASP A 50 4.96 -8.37 -10.33
N THR A 51 5.96 -9.25 -10.25
CA THR A 51 5.70 -10.60 -9.79
C THR A 51 5.40 -10.60 -8.29
N ALA A 52 4.90 -11.74 -7.80
CA ALA A 52 4.71 -11.91 -6.36
C ALA A 52 6.03 -11.73 -5.59
N MET A 53 7.17 -12.13 -6.16
CA MET A 53 8.49 -11.97 -5.55
C MET A 53 8.92 -10.50 -5.51
N ASP A 54 8.73 -9.76 -6.61
CA ASP A 54 9.07 -8.33 -6.67
C ASP A 54 8.26 -7.54 -5.62
N THR A 55 6.97 -7.85 -5.52
CA THR A 55 6.08 -7.24 -4.54
C THR A 55 6.49 -7.61 -3.10
N ALA A 56 6.93 -8.85 -2.86
CA ALA A 56 7.43 -9.30 -1.57
C ALA A 56 8.70 -8.55 -1.15
N LEU A 57 9.64 -8.41 -2.09
CA LEU A 57 10.89 -7.69 -1.86
C LEU A 57 10.63 -6.21 -1.57
N LEU A 58 9.73 -5.59 -2.34
CA LEU A 58 9.31 -4.20 -2.11
C LEU A 58 8.71 -4.03 -0.71
N PHE A 59 7.80 -4.92 -0.31
CA PHE A 59 7.18 -4.90 1.01
C PHE A 59 8.20 -5.15 2.13
N TRP A 60 9.08 -6.13 1.95
CA TRP A 60 10.13 -6.44 2.92
C TRP A 60 11.06 -5.25 3.15
N ASN A 61 11.59 -4.69 2.07
CA ASN A 61 12.55 -3.60 2.12
C ASN A 61 11.94 -2.30 2.63
N SER A 62 10.66 -2.05 2.36
CA SER A 62 10.02 -0.78 2.71
C SER A 62 9.30 -0.79 4.05
N ILE A 63 8.68 -1.93 4.40
CA ILE A 63 7.80 -2.05 5.58
C ILE A 63 8.45 -2.90 6.65
N ILE A 64 8.77 -4.16 6.36
CA ILE A 64 9.28 -5.09 7.38
C ILE A 64 10.60 -4.58 7.96
N SER A 65 11.51 -4.10 7.11
CA SER A 65 12.82 -3.62 7.53
C SER A 65 12.76 -2.34 8.38
N THR A 66 11.73 -1.50 8.21
CA THR A 66 11.66 -0.17 8.82
C THR A 66 10.64 -0.08 9.96
N CYS A 67 9.54 -0.83 9.86
CA CYS A 67 8.42 -0.80 10.78
C CYS A 67 8.27 -2.10 11.59
N GLY A 68 8.92 -3.19 11.14
CA GLY A 68 8.75 -4.53 11.69
C GLY A 68 7.67 -5.34 10.99
N VAL A 69 7.51 -6.60 11.42
CA VAL A 69 6.55 -7.54 10.84
C VAL A 69 5.15 -7.25 11.38
N PRO A 70 4.16 -6.93 10.53
CA PRO A 70 2.78 -6.75 10.98
C PRO A 70 2.19 -8.09 11.43
N LYS A 71 1.35 -8.05 12.45
CA LYS A 71 0.59 -9.22 12.90
C LYS A 71 -0.59 -9.49 12.00
N ILE A 72 -1.22 -8.44 11.48
CA ILE A 72 -2.42 -8.55 10.67
C ILE A 72 -2.36 -7.59 9.48
N ILE A 73 -2.61 -8.13 8.28
CA ILE A 73 -2.73 -7.36 7.05
C ILE A 73 -4.17 -7.49 6.58
N ILE A 74 -4.85 -6.36 6.44
CA ILE A 74 -6.18 -6.26 5.86
C ILE A 74 -6.00 -5.77 4.43
N SER A 75 -6.49 -6.53 3.45
CA SER A 75 -6.41 -6.12 2.06
C SER A 75 -7.64 -6.52 1.25
N ASP A 76 -7.87 -5.80 0.16
CA ASP A 76 -8.93 -6.12 -0.80
C ASP A 76 -8.55 -7.33 -1.64
N LYS A 77 -9.56 -8.01 -2.20
CA LYS A 77 -9.34 -9.19 -3.06
C LYS A 77 -8.87 -8.76 -4.45
N ASP A 78 -7.64 -8.29 -4.56
CA ASP A 78 -6.99 -8.11 -5.87
C ASP A 78 -6.36 -9.45 -6.31
N PRO A 79 -6.63 -9.96 -7.53
CA PRO A 79 -5.94 -11.14 -8.09
C PRO A 79 -4.40 -11.04 -8.13
N LYS A 80 -3.82 -9.85 -7.97
CA LYS A 80 -2.37 -9.64 -7.78
C LYS A 80 -1.84 -10.22 -6.47
N PHE A 81 -2.68 -10.39 -5.47
CA PHE A 81 -2.41 -11.31 -4.39
C PHE A 81 -2.52 -12.72 -4.94
N LYS A 82 -1.45 -13.23 -5.60
CA LYS A 82 -1.31 -14.66 -5.82
C LYS A 82 -1.44 -15.32 -4.44
N PRO A 83 -2.57 -15.96 -4.13
CA PRO A 83 -2.93 -16.22 -2.74
C PRO A 83 -1.90 -17.14 -2.09
N GLU A 84 -1.35 -18.06 -2.88
CA GLU A 84 -0.40 -19.08 -2.44
C GLU A 84 0.95 -18.50 -2.01
N PHE A 85 1.52 -17.57 -2.79
CA PHE A 85 2.82 -16.98 -2.47
C PHE A 85 2.76 -16.17 -1.17
N TRP A 86 1.77 -15.27 -1.09
CA TRP A 86 1.60 -14.42 0.08
C TRP A 86 1.15 -15.22 1.30
N LYS A 87 0.27 -16.21 1.13
CA LYS A 87 -0.11 -17.11 2.23
C LYS A 87 1.10 -17.83 2.80
N ASN A 88 1.96 -18.41 1.97
CA ASN A 88 3.17 -19.07 2.46
C ASN A 88 4.14 -18.09 3.14
N LEU A 89 4.30 -16.88 2.59
CA LEU A 89 5.14 -15.85 3.21
C LEU A 89 4.60 -15.44 4.58
N TYR A 90 3.29 -15.21 4.69
CA TYR A 90 2.65 -14.81 5.92
C TYR A 90 2.60 -15.93 6.97
N ASP A 91 2.39 -17.17 6.54
CA ASP A 91 2.49 -18.36 7.41
C ASP A 91 3.92 -18.47 7.99
N MET A 92 4.96 -18.16 7.20
CA MET A 92 6.34 -18.11 7.70
C MET A 92 6.60 -16.94 8.65
N LEU A 93 5.89 -15.82 8.50
CA LEU A 93 6.04 -14.61 9.31
C LEU A 93 5.11 -14.55 10.53
N ASP A 94 4.27 -15.56 10.72
CA ASP A 94 3.18 -15.57 11.71
C ASP A 94 2.22 -14.36 11.57
N THR A 95 2.05 -13.90 10.33
CA THR A 95 1.15 -12.80 9.96
C THR A 95 -0.20 -13.33 9.51
N LYS A 96 -1.29 -12.77 10.01
CA LYS A 96 -2.64 -13.09 9.56
C LYS A 96 -3.06 -12.21 8.39
N LEU A 97 -3.43 -12.82 7.27
CA LEU A 97 -4.09 -12.12 6.16
C LEU A 97 -5.61 -12.12 6.36
N ALA A 98 -6.23 -10.94 6.26
CA ALA A 98 -7.67 -10.76 6.31
C ALA A 98 -8.15 -10.02 5.06
N PHE A 99 -9.22 -10.51 4.44
CA PHE A 99 -9.82 -9.85 3.27
C PHE A 99 -10.93 -8.89 3.71
N SER A 100 -10.91 -7.66 3.22
CA SER A 100 -11.87 -6.59 3.55
C SER A 100 -13.33 -6.97 3.28
N THR A 101 -13.61 -7.78 2.24
CA THR A 101 -14.98 -8.28 1.93
C THR A 101 -15.64 -9.08 3.05
N ALA A 102 -14.85 -9.64 3.99
CA ALA A 102 -15.35 -10.34 5.18
C ALA A 102 -15.24 -9.49 6.46
N TYR A 103 -14.67 -8.29 6.38
CA TYR A 103 -14.40 -7.41 7.50
C TYR A 103 -15.48 -6.32 7.62
N HIS A 104 -16.11 -6.24 8.80
CA HIS A 104 -17.18 -5.26 9.05
C HIS A 104 -16.58 -3.85 9.30
N PRO A 105 -16.98 -2.82 8.52
CA PRO A 105 -16.37 -1.47 8.54
C PRO A 105 -16.58 -0.64 9.81
N GLN A 106 -17.34 -1.14 10.79
CA GLN A 106 -17.86 -0.33 11.91
C GLN A 106 -16.78 0.33 12.79
N THR A 107 -15.54 -0.16 12.74
CA THR A 107 -14.39 0.40 13.49
C THR A 107 -13.25 0.85 12.59
N ASP A 108 -13.33 0.68 11.26
CA ASP A 108 -12.17 0.85 10.37
C ASP A 108 -12.33 1.84 9.21
N GLY A 109 -13.46 2.52 9.15
CA GLY A 109 -13.72 3.46 8.07
C GLY A 109 -12.70 4.60 7.95
N LEU A 110 -11.81 4.84 8.92
CA LEU A 110 -10.74 5.84 8.77
C LEU A 110 -9.58 5.37 7.89
N ALA A 111 -9.06 4.17 8.10
CA ALA A 111 -7.96 3.65 7.29
C ALA A 111 -8.44 3.41 5.85
N GLU A 112 -9.65 2.86 5.69
CA GLU A 112 -10.31 2.72 4.40
C GLU A 112 -10.52 4.07 3.70
N ARG A 113 -11.02 5.10 4.40
CA ARG A 113 -11.15 6.45 3.83
C ARG A 113 -9.82 7.07 3.44
N MET A 114 -8.75 6.83 4.20
CA MET A 114 -7.41 7.33 3.85
C MET A 114 -6.89 6.70 2.58
N ILE A 115 -7.07 5.38 2.41
CA ILE A 115 -6.71 4.68 1.17
C ILE A 115 -7.50 5.25 0.00
N GLN A 116 -8.83 5.37 0.11
CA GLN A 116 -9.69 5.93 -0.94
C GLN A 116 -9.29 7.37 -1.31
N THR A 117 -9.05 8.21 -0.30
CA THR A 117 -8.63 9.60 -0.54
C THR A 117 -7.30 9.65 -1.29
N MET A 118 -6.34 8.79 -0.93
CA MET A 118 -5.04 8.76 -1.58
C MET A 118 -5.14 8.18 -3.00
N GLU A 119 -5.98 7.17 -3.22
CA GLU A 119 -6.27 6.67 -4.57
C GLU A 119 -6.82 7.78 -5.47
N ASP A 120 -7.82 8.53 -5.00
CA ASP A 120 -8.40 9.65 -5.74
C ASP A 120 -7.33 10.70 -6.07
N ILE A 121 -6.48 11.05 -5.10
CA ILE A 121 -5.38 11.99 -5.30
C ILE A 121 -4.42 11.48 -6.38
N LEU A 122 -3.96 10.22 -6.31
CA LEU A 122 -3.05 9.65 -7.29
C LEU A 122 -3.66 9.65 -8.69
N ARG A 123 -4.93 9.28 -8.81
CA ARG A 123 -5.64 9.26 -10.11
C ARG A 123 -5.78 10.66 -10.69
N ILE A 124 -6.15 11.64 -9.87
CA ILE A 124 -6.25 13.05 -10.28
C ILE A 124 -4.88 13.56 -10.71
N PHE A 125 -3.85 13.36 -9.88
CA PHE A 125 -2.50 13.84 -10.14
C PHE A 125 -1.95 13.28 -11.45
N CYS A 126 -2.14 11.98 -11.71
CA CYS A 126 -1.76 11.33 -12.97
C CYS A 126 -2.58 11.83 -14.17
N ALA A 127 -3.91 11.98 -14.01
CA ALA A 127 -4.79 12.37 -15.11
C ALA A 127 -4.53 13.78 -15.63
N TYR A 128 -4.16 14.70 -14.73
CA TYR A 128 -3.86 16.09 -15.09
C TYR A 128 -2.38 16.34 -15.38
N GLY A 129 -1.53 15.31 -15.32
CA GLY A 129 -0.08 15.44 -15.48
C GLY A 129 0.49 16.47 -14.51
N LEU A 130 -0.01 16.49 -13.28
CA LEU A 130 0.41 17.47 -12.29
C LEU A 130 1.87 17.22 -11.95
N GLU A 131 2.66 18.29 -11.96
CA GLU A 131 4.04 18.32 -11.54
C GLU A 131 4.11 19.28 -10.36
N TYR A 132 4.52 18.81 -9.18
CA TYR A 132 4.70 19.71 -8.04
C TYR A 132 6.16 20.17 -7.94
N LYS A 133 6.38 21.45 -7.63
CA LYS A 133 7.71 22.00 -7.41
C LYS A 133 7.97 22.09 -5.93
N ASP A 134 9.04 21.44 -5.48
CA ASP A 134 9.51 21.59 -4.10
C ASP A 134 10.18 22.95 -3.87
N HIS A 135 10.61 23.18 -2.64
CA HIS A 135 11.33 24.39 -2.22
C HIS A 135 12.70 24.54 -2.91
N GLU A 136 13.24 23.45 -3.49
CA GLU A 136 14.48 23.43 -4.27
C GLU A 136 14.24 23.58 -5.79
N ARG A 137 12.98 23.74 -6.22
CA ARG A 137 12.50 23.91 -7.61
C ARG A 137 12.56 22.67 -8.50
N TYR A 138 12.67 21.47 -7.94
CA TYR A 138 12.56 20.23 -8.72
C TYR A 138 11.09 19.88 -8.96
N THR A 139 10.79 19.51 -10.20
CA THR A 139 9.54 18.85 -10.55
C THR A 139 9.54 17.45 -9.91
N HIS A 140 8.52 17.19 -9.11
CA HIS A 140 8.23 15.91 -8.49
C HIS A 140 7.06 15.26 -9.21
N ASP A 141 7.28 14.03 -9.66
CA ASP A 141 6.28 13.15 -10.23
C ASP A 141 5.60 12.34 -9.11
N TRP A 142 4.45 11.74 -9.38
CA TRP A 142 3.64 11.01 -8.38
C TRP A 142 4.42 9.87 -7.69
N VAL A 143 5.46 9.35 -8.34
CA VAL A 143 6.36 8.34 -7.76
C VAL A 143 7.23 8.86 -6.60
N THR A 144 7.20 10.17 -6.34
CA THR A 144 7.95 10.81 -5.25
C THR A 144 7.06 11.39 -4.15
N LEU A 145 5.73 11.18 -4.23
CA LEU A 145 4.75 11.57 -3.21
C LEU A 145 4.91 10.79 -1.89
#